data_AF-A0AAD6YMX5-F1
#
_entry.id   AF-A0AAD6YMX5-F1
#
_cell.length_a   1.000
_cell.length_b   1.000
_cell.length_c   1.000
_cell.angle_alpha   90.00
_cell.angle_beta   90.00
_cell.angle_gamma   90.00
#
_symmetry.space_group_name_H-M   'P 1'
#
loop_
_entity.id
_entity.type
_entity.pdbx_description
1 polymer ?
#
loop_
_entity_poly.entity_id
_entity_poly.type
_entity_poly.pdbx_seq_one_letter_code
_entity_poly.pdbx_strand_id
1 'polypeptide(L)'
;MFYYISFLRPPPSTCSAALSVTPQVANDLRTELFEGVLDIYYSWLSVATGEQTRPTKLTTWRGHSSAYKEIPVPLPRVSKNGAWRLVLGGSPASSAVRLDVDATGTLPFGVMSMPILLGKSQISKGKAKLQDQIERVYTLSEDTRLNITEQTSFDLDKKIWDSGIGLSAWLVSHPPSFLSAPEPLRVLELGAGTGLVSMVLGALRPDDRVIATDVASAMPLLQQNINANQSPVEAAVLDWDDEEFPECVRQCEGFDVLIMADVTYNTASFPSLVRTLKTLVNLSTRPPQVVLGYKERDTAERELWNMMSETGLDLKLVGRMAGHGGSPVEVWATDRNDASLALDG
;
A
#
# COMPACT_ATOMS: atom_id res chain seq x y z
N MET A 1 12.58 -4.09 -6.62
CA MET A 1 11.53 -5.10 -6.47
C MET A 1 11.47 -5.52 -5.02
N PHE A 2 10.28 -5.49 -4.46
CA PHE A 2 10.02 -6.00 -3.12
C PHE A 2 9.48 -7.43 -3.17
N TYR A 3 9.51 -8.09 -2.02
CA TYR A 3 8.92 -9.42 -1.85
C TYR A 3 8.01 -9.41 -0.64
N TYR A 4 7.01 -10.26 -0.67
CA TYR A 4 5.92 -10.28 0.29
C TYR A 4 5.74 -11.69 0.81
N ILE A 5 5.75 -11.84 2.13
CA ILE A 5 5.17 -13.00 2.77
C ILE A 5 3.65 -12.85 2.64
N SER A 6 2.98 -13.89 2.15
CA SER A 6 1.53 -13.95 2.03
C SER A 6 1.01 -15.33 2.39
N PHE A 7 -0.29 -15.43 2.63
CA PHE A 7 -0.98 -16.71 2.72
C PHE A 7 -1.49 -17.08 1.33
N LEU A 8 -1.11 -18.24 0.79
CA LEU A 8 -1.66 -18.73 -0.47
C LEU A 8 -3.19 -18.85 -0.39
N ARG A 9 -3.69 -19.24 0.79
CA ARG A 9 -5.10 -19.13 1.18
C ARG A 9 -5.16 -18.48 2.55
N PRO A 10 -5.95 -17.41 2.75
CA PRO A 10 -6.08 -16.79 4.05
C PRO A 10 -6.55 -17.79 5.12
N PRO A 11 -6.11 -17.64 6.38
CA PRO A 11 -6.62 -18.45 7.47
C PRO A 11 -8.16 -18.39 7.60
N PRO A 12 -8.81 -19.44 8.13
CA PRO A 12 -10.25 -19.43 8.34
C PRO A 12 -10.65 -18.41 9.40
N SER A 13 -11.90 -17.95 9.37
CA SER A 13 -12.48 -17.04 10.39
C SER A 13 -12.61 -17.67 11.78
N THR A 14 -12.62 -19.01 11.87
CA THR A 14 -12.76 -19.77 13.12
C THR A 14 -11.84 -20.99 13.11
N CYS A 15 -11.29 -21.37 14.26
CA CYS A 15 -10.45 -22.57 14.41
C CYS A 15 -10.59 -23.17 15.81
N SER A 16 -10.83 -24.48 15.92
CA SER A 16 -11.10 -25.16 17.19
C SER A 16 -10.03 -26.18 17.63
N ALA A 17 -9.21 -26.69 16.72
CA ALA A 17 -8.31 -27.80 17.00
C ALA A 17 -6.91 -27.61 16.40
N ALA A 18 -6.83 -27.35 15.09
CA ALA A 18 -5.58 -27.19 14.37
C ALA A 18 -5.72 -26.10 13.30
N LEU A 19 -4.68 -25.30 13.16
CA LEU A 19 -4.53 -24.35 12.06
C LEU A 19 -3.34 -24.80 11.21
N SER A 20 -3.53 -24.82 9.90
CA SER A 20 -2.45 -24.97 8.93
C SER A 20 -2.49 -23.79 7.97
N VAL A 21 -1.32 -23.37 7.51
CA VAL A 21 -1.18 -22.30 6.51
C VAL A 21 -0.20 -22.73 5.42
N THR A 22 -0.32 -22.12 4.26
CA THR A 22 0.63 -22.28 3.16
C THR A 22 1.27 -20.92 2.90
N PRO A 23 2.39 -20.59 3.55
CA PRO A 23 3.10 -19.35 3.30
C PRO A 23 3.63 -19.32 1.86
N GLN A 24 3.57 -18.16 1.23
CA GLN A 24 4.18 -17.89 -0.06
C GLN A 24 5.06 -16.64 0.09
N VAL A 25 6.25 -16.66 -0.53
CA VAL A 25 7.12 -15.48 -0.64
C VAL A 25 7.31 -15.18 -2.11
N ALA A 26 6.72 -14.08 -2.58
CA ALA A 26 6.69 -13.70 -4.00
C ALA A 26 6.67 -12.18 -4.16
N ASN A 27 6.89 -11.69 -5.37
CA ASN A 27 6.67 -10.28 -5.72
C ASN A 27 5.19 -9.88 -5.56
N ASP A 28 4.89 -8.59 -5.73
CA ASP A 28 3.55 -8.01 -5.63
C ASP A 28 2.52 -8.65 -6.59
N LEU A 29 2.96 -8.98 -7.82
CA LEU A 29 2.15 -9.72 -8.80
C LEU A 29 1.93 -11.21 -8.44
N ARG A 30 2.69 -11.74 -7.48
CA ARG A 30 2.74 -13.16 -7.09
C ARG A 30 3.16 -14.10 -8.22
N THR A 31 3.88 -13.59 -9.21
CA THR A 31 4.35 -14.33 -10.39
C THR A 31 5.79 -14.81 -10.22
N GLU A 32 6.60 -14.09 -9.46
CA GLU A 32 8.02 -14.42 -9.23
C GLU A 32 8.23 -14.78 -7.76
N LEU A 33 8.70 -16.01 -7.52
CA LEU A 33 9.03 -16.47 -6.17
C LEU A 33 10.36 -15.86 -5.71
N PHE A 34 10.47 -15.68 -4.39
CA PHE A 34 11.73 -15.30 -3.76
C PHE A 34 12.71 -16.48 -3.79
N GLU A 35 13.77 -16.40 -4.58
CA GLU A 35 14.76 -17.49 -4.69
C GLU A 35 15.75 -17.57 -3.52
N GLY A 36 15.79 -16.54 -2.67
CA GLY A 36 16.64 -16.53 -1.48
C GLY A 36 16.20 -17.51 -0.40
N VAL A 37 17.06 -17.63 0.63
CA VAL A 37 16.74 -18.38 1.86
C VAL A 37 16.20 -17.41 2.90
N LEU A 38 15.03 -17.70 3.47
CA LEU A 38 14.39 -16.88 4.50
C LEU A 38 13.82 -17.74 5.61
N ASP A 39 14.17 -17.44 6.86
CA ASP A 39 13.45 -17.99 8.00
C ASP A 39 12.14 -17.23 8.20
N ILE A 40 11.02 -17.96 8.19
CA ILE A 40 9.69 -17.39 8.46
C ILE A 40 9.37 -17.66 9.93
N TYR A 41 9.01 -16.61 10.65
CA TYR A 41 8.56 -16.64 12.03
C TYR A 41 7.06 -16.43 12.09
N TYR A 42 6.42 -17.02 13.10
CA TYR A 42 5.02 -16.77 13.42
C TYR A 42 4.84 -16.28 14.85
N SER A 43 3.78 -15.53 15.07
CA SER A 43 3.28 -15.15 16.40
C SER A 43 1.78 -14.92 16.36
N TRP A 44 1.16 -14.86 17.54
CA TRP A 44 -0.26 -14.60 17.73
C TRP A 44 -0.46 -13.26 18.40
N LEU A 45 -1.25 -12.39 17.78
CA LEU A 45 -1.67 -11.10 18.34
C LEU A 45 -3.09 -11.23 18.89
N SER A 46 -3.26 -10.98 20.19
CA SER A 46 -4.58 -10.98 20.83
C SER A 46 -5.35 -9.74 20.41
N VAL A 47 -6.54 -9.91 19.83
CA VAL A 47 -7.40 -8.77 19.46
C VAL A 47 -7.94 -8.06 20.72
N ALA A 48 -8.14 -8.80 21.81
CA ALA A 48 -8.72 -8.25 23.03
C ALA A 48 -7.72 -7.44 23.86
N THR A 49 -6.45 -7.84 23.90
CA THR A 49 -5.44 -7.23 24.77
C THR A 49 -4.37 -6.46 24.01
N GLY A 50 -4.24 -6.67 22.70
CA GLY A 50 -3.11 -6.15 21.92
C GLY A 50 -1.78 -6.87 22.20
N GLU A 51 -1.75 -7.84 23.11
CA GLU A 51 -0.53 -8.58 23.44
C GLU A 51 -0.16 -9.56 22.32
N GLN A 52 1.13 -9.56 21.96
CA GLN A 52 1.69 -10.45 20.96
C GLN A 52 2.55 -11.52 21.63
N THR A 53 2.32 -12.79 21.28
CA THR A 53 3.17 -13.89 21.76
C THR A 53 4.58 -13.78 21.17
N ARG A 54 5.59 -14.26 21.90
CA ARG A 54 6.98 -14.32 21.41
C ARG A 54 7.06 -14.98 20.01
N PRO A 55 7.65 -14.31 19.01
CA PRO A 55 7.86 -14.90 17.69
C PRO A 55 8.66 -16.20 17.76
N THR A 56 8.17 -17.21 17.05
CA THR A 56 8.78 -18.55 16.97
C THR A 56 9.01 -18.92 15.51
N LYS A 57 10.13 -19.55 15.19
CA LYS A 57 10.41 -20.00 13.81
C LYS A 57 9.36 -21.01 13.36
N LEU A 58 8.69 -20.72 12.24
CA LEU A 58 7.71 -21.59 11.58
C LEU A 58 8.38 -22.55 10.60
N THR A 59 9.20 -22.01 9.70
CA THR A 59 9.86 -22.78 8.63
C THR A 59 11.04 -22.00 8.05
N THR A 60 11.79 -22.63 7.13
CA THR A 60 12.76 -21.97 6.27
C THR A 60 12.27 -22.06 4.82
N TRP A 61 12.02 -20.90 4.21
CA TRP A 61 11.75 -20.75 2.79
C TRP A 61 13.04 -20.93 1.96
N ARG A 62 12.94 -21.68 0.86
CA ARG A 62 14.04 -22.00 -0.07
C ARG A 62 13.49 -22.04 -1.50
N GLY A 63 13.00 -20.89 -1.97
CA GLY A 63 12.40 -20.72 -3.30
C GLY A 63 11.32 -21.75 -3.61
N HIS A 64 11.33 -22.23 -4.85
CA HIS A 64 10.41 -23.23 -5.38
C HIS A 64 10.28 -24.49 -4.51
N SER A 65 11.35 -24.91 -3.83
CA SER A 65 11.32 -26.11 -3.00
C SER A 65 10.45 -25.95 -1.74
N SER A 66 10.18 -24.72 -1.29
CA SER A 66 9.29 -24.44 -0.15
C SER A 66 7.88 -24.04 -0.57
N ALA A 67 7.67 -23.71 -1.85
CA ALA A 67 6.37 -23.28 -2.36
C ALA A 67 5.29 -24.35 -2.17
N TYR A 68 4.05 -23.91 -1.95
CA TYR A 68 2.86 -24.75 -1.82
C TYR A 68 2.84 -25.75 -0.64
N LYS A 69 3.87 -25.75 0.22
CA LYS A 69 3.90 -26.61 1.41
C LYS A 69 2.95 -26.08 2.49
N GLU A 70 1.99 -26.90 2.86
CA GLU A 70 1.13 -26.66 4.02
C GLU A 70 1.88 -26.96 5.32
N ILE A 71 1.82 -26.04 6.27
CA ILE A 71 2.57 -26.09 7.53
C ILE A 71 1.60 -25.91 8.70
N PRO A 72 1.60 -26.83 9.68
CA PRO A 72 0.79 -26.68 10.88
C PRO A 72 1.34 -25.54 11.76
N VAL A 73 0.44 -24.68 12.25
CA VAL A 73 0.75 -23.57 13.15
C VAL A 73 0.21 -23.89 14.55
N PRO A 74 1.07 -24.03 15.56
CA PRO A 74 0.62 -24.21 16.94
C PRO A 74 -0.24 -23.04 17.41
N LEU A 75 -1.38 -23.36 18.03
CA LEU A 75 -2.29 -22.37 18.63
C LEU A 75 -1.65 -21.69 19.86
N PRO A 76 -2.06 -20.45 20.20
CA PRO A 76 -1.52 -19.72 21.34
C PRO A 76 -1.80 -20.47 22.65
N ARG A 77 -0.80 -20.54 23.53
CA ARG A 77 -0.86 -21.29 24.80
C ARG A 77 -1.59 -20.54 25.92
N VAL A 78 -1.61 -19.21 25.85
CA VAL A 78 -1.98 -18.31 26.98
C VAL A 78 -3.50 -18.12 27.09
N SER A 79 -4.23 -18.13 25.97
CA SER A 79 -5.69 -18.33 25.94
C SER A 79 -6.09 -19.02 24.63
N LYS A 80 -6.68 -20.21 24.74
CA LYS A 80 -7.22 -20.96 23.59
C LYS A 80 -8.58 -20.45 23.11
N ASN A 81 -9.14 -19.45 23.80
CA ASN A 81 -10.43 -18.86 23.50
C ASN A 81 -10.25 -17.37 23.17
N GLY A 82 -10.99 -16.89 22.18
CA GLY A 82 -11.04 -15.47 21.80
C GLY A 82 -10.54 -15.21 20.37
N ALA A 83 -10.58 -13.94 19.97
CA ALA A 83 -10.15 -13.51 18.65
C ALA A 83 -8.64 -13.24 18.63
N TRP A 84 -7.94 -13.87 17.69
CA TRP A 84 -6.49 -13.77 17.52
C TRP A 84 -6.13 -13.53 16.07
N ARG A 85 -5.04 -12.81 15.81
CA ARG A 85 -4.49 -12.67 14.46
C ARG A 85 -3.19 -13.46 14.36
N LEU A 86 -3.03 -14.19 13.26
CA LEU A 86 -1.78 -14.87 12.95
C LEU A 86 -0.86 -13.89 12.21
N VAL A 87 0.31 -13.66 12.76
CA VAL A 87 1.34 -12.79 12.18
C VAL A 87 2.47 -13.65 11.64
N LEU A 88 2.86 -13.44 10.37
CA LEU A 88 4.05 -14.01 9.76
C LEU A 88 5.06 -12.90 9.43
N GLY A 89 6.34 -13.15 9.69
CA GLY A 89 7.42 -12.20 9.41
C GLY A 89 8.74 -12.88 9.06
N GLY A 90 9.62 -12.17 8.35
CA GLY A 90 10.95 -12.64 7.96
C GLY A 90 12.02 -12.50 9.04
N SER A 91 11.66 -11.94 10.20
CA SER A 91 12.55 -11.68 11.33
C SER A 91 11.79 -11.89 12.65
N PRO A 92 12.46 -12.34 13.73
CA PRO A 92 11.84 -12.42 15.05
C PRO A 92 11.61 -11.05 15.71
N ALA A 93 12.17 -9.97 15.18
CA ALA A 93 12.10 -8.64 15.78
C ALA A 93 10.74 -7.95 15.53
N SER A 94 10.30 -7.90 14.27
CA SER A 94 9.03 -7.28 13.90
C SER A 94 8.57 -7.79 12.53
N SER A 95 7.26 -7.84 12.32
CA SER A 95 6.64 -8.05 11.01
C SER A 95 6.28 -6.75 10.30
N ALA A 96 6.45 -5.60 10.96
CA ALA A 96 6.14 -4.29 10.39
C ALA A 96 7.17 -3.88 9.34
N VAL A 97 6.70 -3.21 8.31
CA VAL A 97 7.50 -2.59 7.26
C VAL A 97 7.92 -1.21 7.73
N ARG A 98 9.22 -1.06 8.03
CA ARG A 98 9.85 0.24 8.33
C ARG A 98 9.91 1.04 7.04
N LEU A 99 9.34 2.24 7.02
CA LEU A 99 9.39 3.18 5.90
C LEU A 99 10.47 4.26 6.07
N ASP A 100 11.00 4.40 7.28
CA ASP A 100 11.96 5.41 7.72
C ASP A 100 13.43 5.01 7.52
N VAL A 101 13.68 3.97 6.71
CA VAL A 101 15.02 3.43 6.48
C VAL A 101 15.27 3.20 4.99
N ASP A 102 16.48 3.48 4.53
CA ASP A 102 16.91 3.20 3.15
C ASP A 102 16.87 1.70 2.81
N ALA A 103 16.98 0.86 3.85
CA ALA A 103 16.91 -0.59 3.73
C ALA A 103 15.47 -1.15 3.60
N THR A 104 14.47 -0.29 3.38
CA THR A 104 13.07 -0.71 3.18
C THR A 104 12.99 -1.74 2.06
N GLY A 105 12.48 -2.94 2.37
CA GLY A 105 12.31 -4.00 1.38
C GLY A 105 13.54 -4.87 1.11
N THR A 106 14.59 -4.75 1.93
CA THR A 106 15.71 -5.72 1.92
C THR A 106 15.29 -7.12 2.39
N LEU A 107 14.26 -7.21 3.23
CA LEU A 107 13.61 -8.46 3.64
C LEU A 107 12.16 -8.54 3.13
N PRO A 108 11.65 -9.74 2.83
CA PRO A 108 10.25 -9.88 2.44
C PRO A 108 9.28 -9.40 3.53
N PHE A 109 8.28 -8.62 3.11
CA PHE A 109 7.34 -7.94 3.99
C PHE A 109 6.40 -8.92 4.72
N GLY A 110 6.23 -8.71 6.02
CA GLY A 110 5.36 -9.51 6.86
C GLY A 110 3.88 -9.36 6.52
N VAL A 111 3.07 -10.28 7.04
CA VAL A 111 1.62 -10.31 6.82
C VAL A 111 0.90 -10.73 8.10
N MET A 112 -0.29 -10.19 8.31
CA MET A 112 -1.18 -10.55 9.40
C MET A 112 -2.54 -10.99 8.85
N SER A 113 -3.13 -12.03 9.43
CA SER A 113 -4.49 -12.47 9.09
C SER A 113 -5.54 -11.50 9.62
N MET A 114 -6.79 -11.58 9.14
CA MET A 114 -7.91 -11.02 9.90
C MET A 114 -8.16 -11.86 11.16
N PRO A 115 -8.94 -11.35 12.14
CA PRO A 115 -9.23 -12.07 13.36
C PRO A 115 -9.75 -13.50 13.13
N ILE A 116 -9.09 -14.45 13.76
CA ILE A 116 -9.45 -15.86 13.84
C ILE A 116 -10.04 -16.09 15.22
N LEU A 117 -11.30 -16.48 15.29
CA LEU A 117 -11.93 -16.87 16.55
C LEU A 117 -11.48 -18.28 16.94
N LEU A 118 -10.68 -18.36 18.00
CA LEU A 118 -10.23 -19.60 18.61
C LEU A 118 -11.20 -20.04 19.70
N GLY A 119 -11.49 -21.34 19.75
CA GLY A 119 -12.27 -21.96 20.83
C GLY A 119 -13.12 -23.14 20.38
N LYS A 120 -13.87 -23.72 21.33
CA LYS A 120 -14.82 -24.81 21.05
C LYS A 120 -16.01 -24.24 20.26
N SER A 121 -15.97 -24.34 18.93
CA SER A 121 -17.15 -24.04 18.12
C SER A 121 -18.30 -24.98 18.49
N GLN A 122 -19.47 -24.42 18.83
CA GLN A 122 -20.72 -25.11 18.54
C GLN A 122 -20.79 -25.24 17.03
N ILE A 123 -20.50 -26.44 16.54
CA ILE A 123 -20.56 -26.78 15.11
C ILE A 123 -22.00 -26.55 14.65
N SER A 124 -22.31 -25.38 14.11
CA SER A 124 -23.25 -25.35 12.99
C SER A 124 -22.54 -26.11 11.87
N LYS A 125 -23.24 -27.07 11.26
CA LYS A 125 -22.69 -27.98 10.22
C LYS A 125 -22.37 -27.22 8.92
N GLY A 126 -21.42 -26.29 8.95
CA GLY A 126 -20.96 -25.51 7.81
C GLY A 126 -19.44 -25.42 7.77
N LYS A 127 -18.85 -25.38 6.57
CA LYS A 127 -17.43 -25.08 6.40
C LYS A 127 -17.16 -23.68 6.96
N ALA A 128 -16.09 -23.51 7.76
CA ALA A 128 -15.69 -22.20 8.24
C ALA A 128 -15.52 -21.23 7.06
N LYS A 129 -16.11 -20.03 7.16
CA LYS A 129 -15.98 -19.01 6.11
C LYS A 129 -14.51 -18.67 5.94
N LEU A 130 -13.99 -18.84 4.73
CA LEU A 130 -12.66 -18.39 4.36
C LEU A 130 -12.62 -16.87 4.44
N GLN A 131 -11.53 -16.35 5.01
CA GLN A 131 -11.26 -14.92 4.95
C GLN A 131 -10.77 -14.59 3.54
N ASP A 132 -10.99 -13.36 3.12
CA ASP A 132 -10.54 -12.80 1.84
C ASP A 132 -9.67 -11.56 2.03
N GLN A 133 -9.43 -11.12 3.27
CA GLN A 133 -8.59 -9.99 3.62
C GLN A 133 -7.35 -10.42 4.40
N ILE A 134 -6.30 -9.62 4.28
CA ILE A 134 -5.07 -9.66 5.08
C ILE A 134 -4.68 -8.24 5.45
N GLU A 135 -3.83 -8.07 6.45
CA GLU A 135 -3.33 -6.76 6.86
C GLU A 135 -1.81 -6.73 6.87
N ARG A 136 -1.25 -5.58 6.52
CA ARG A 136 0.16 -5.25 6.67
C ARG A 136 0.32 -4.05 7.57
N VAL A 137 1.44 -4.04 8.27
CA VAL A 137 1.77 -3.01 9.25
C VAL A 137 2.94 -2.21 8.69
N TYR A 138 2.79 -0.90 8.68
CA TYR A 138 3.83 0.05 8.30
C TYR A 138 4.17 0.95 9.47
N THR A 139 5.41 1.37 9.58
CA THR A 139 5.87 2.30 10.63
C THR A 139 6.71 3.39 9.99
N LEU A 140 6.36 4.64 10.29
CA LEU A 140 7.01 5.86 9.79
C LEU A 140 8.03 6.39 10.81
N SER A 141 7.88 5.99 12.07
CA SER A 141 8.77 6.26 13.19
C SER A 141 8.52 5.18 14.25
N GLU A 142 9.15 5.29 15.43
CA GLU A 142 8.85 4.37 16.54
C GLU A 142 7.41 4.52 17.06
N ASP A 143 6.83 5.72 16.94
CA ASP A 143 5.51 6.06 17.50
C ASP A 143 4.38 6.07 16.46
N THR A 144 4.72 6.17 15.16
CA THR A 144 3.72 6.28 14.09
C THR A 144 3.60 4.97 13.32
N ARG A 145 2.42 4.34 13.42
CA ARG A 145 2.10 3.05 12.81
C ARG A 145 0.82 3.13 11.98
N LEU A 146 0.84 2.49 10.81
CA LEU A 146 -0.33 2.31 9.95
C LEU A 146 -0.62 0.82 9.74
N ASN A 147 -1.89 0.45 9.86
CA ASN A 147 -2.41 -0.89 9.60
C ASN A 147 -3.24 -0.84 8.31
N ILE A 148 -2.76 -1.48 7.24
CA ILE A 148 -3.36 -1.41 5.91
C ILE A 148 -3.94 -2.77 5.55
N THR A 149 -5.24 -2.82 5.31
CA THR A 149 -5.94 -4.00 4.84
C THR A 149 -5.86 -4.09 3.31
N GLU A 150 -5.66 -5.32 2.82
CA GLU A 150 -5.71 -5.70 1.41
C GLU A 150 -6.76 -6.80 1.21
N GLN A 151 -7.37 -6.84 0.02
CA GLN A 151 -8.11 -8.03 -0.41
C GLN A 151 -7.19 -9.00 -1.15
N THR A 152 -7.46 -10.29 -0.98
CA THR A 152 -6.72 -11.39 -1.59
C THR A 152 -7.31 -11.84 -2.93
N SER A 153 -8.37 -11.17 -3.40
CA SER A 153 -8.92 -11.32 -4.74
C SER A 153 -7.93 -10.83 -5.81
N PHE A 154 -8.31 -10.94 -7.08
CA PHE A 154 -7.50 -10.44 -8.20
C PHE A 154 -7.72 -8.95 -8.51
N ASP A 155 -8.64 -8.30 -7.80
CA ASP A 155 -8.95 -6.89 -8.00
C ASP A 155 -7.71 -6.03 -7.71
N LEU A 156 -7.31 -5.20 -8.67
CA LEU A 156 -6.04 -4.46 -8.63
C LEU A 156 -6.11 -3.28 -7.65
N ASP A 157 -7.29 -2.67 -7.53
CA ASP A 157 -7.61 -1.52 -6.67
C ASP A 157 -7.63 -1.85 -5.17
N LYS A 158 -7.48 -3.13 -4.81
CA LYS A 158 -7.60 -3.62 -3.42
C LYS A 158 -6.32 -4.22 -2.86
N LYS A 159 -5.18 -3.97 -3.52
CA LYS A 159 -3.85 -4.49 -3.18
C LYS A 159 -2.86 -3.37 -2.90
N ILE A 160 -1.82 -3.71 -2.15
CA ILE A 160 -0.65 -2.86 -2.03
C ILE A 160 0.33 -3.22 -3.14
N TRP A 161 0.80 -2.19 -3.84
CA TRP A 161 1.75 -2.32 -4.95
C TRP A 161 3.12 -1.73 -4.59
N ASP A 162 4.16 -2.21 -5.28
CA ASP A 162 5.55 -1.80 -5.05
C ASP A 162 5.71 -0.27 -5.05
N SER A 163 5.09 0.45 -6.00
CA SER A 163 5.23 1.91 -6.07
C SER A 163 4.60 2.64 -4.89
N GLY A 164 3.50 2.13 -4.31
CA GLY A 164 2.88 2.72 -3.13
C GLY A 164 3.81 2.63 -1.90
N ILE A 165 4.47 1.48 -1.72
CA ILE A 165 5.46 1.29 -0.65
C ILE A 165 6.72 2.13 -0.92
N GLY A 166 7.24 2.08 -2.13
CA GLY A 166 8.47 2.81 -2.49
C GLY A 166 8.29 4.32 -2.38
N LEU A 167 7.18 4.88 -2.88
CA LEU A 167 6.89 6.30 -2.72
C LEU A 167 6.69 6.68 -1.25
N SER A 168 5.97 5.87 -0.48
CA SER A 168 5.79 6.09 0.96
C SER A 168 7.12 6.08 1.71
N ALA A 169 7.99 5.12 1.42
CA ALA A 169 9.32 5.05 2.03
C ALA A 169 10.18 6.25 1.66
N TRP A 170 10.13 6.69 0.39
CA TRP A 170 10.84 7.88 -0.06
C TRP A 170 10.33 9.16 0.62
N LEU A 171 9.01 9.34 0.76
CA LEU A 171 8.43 10.49 1.47
C LEU A 171 8.90 10.59 2.93
N VAL A 172 9.12 9.46 3.60
CA VAL A 172 9.56 9.42 5.01
C VAL A 172 11.08 9.57 5.14
N SER A 173 11.85 8.82 4.34
CA SER A 173 13.33 8.77 4.45
C SER A 173 14.04 9.89 3.69
N HIS A 174 13.42 10.42 2.64
CA HIS A 174 13.96 11.46 1.76
C HIS A 174 12.92 12.57 1.54
N PRO A 175 12.47 13.24 2.61
CA PRO A 175 11.31 14.10 2.56
C PRO A 175 11.48 15.24 1.53
N PRO A 176 10.60 15.34 0.51
CA PRO A 176 10.66 16.45 -0.43
C PRO A 176 10.38 17.79 0.25
N SER A 177 10.83 18.88 -0.38
CA SER A 177 10.73 20.23 0.20
C SER A 177 9.31 20.65 0.59
N PHE A 178 8.27 20.18 -0.12
CA PHE A 178 6.88 20.49 0.23
C PHE A 178 6.50 19.94 1.60
N LEU A 179 7.10 18.83 2.06
CA LEU A 179 6.81 18.30 3.39
C LEU A 179 7.26 19.22 4.52
N SER A 180 8.19 20.14 4.23
CA SER A 180 8.65 21.18 5.18
C SER A 180 7.95 22.52 4.98
N ALA A 181 6.91 22.60 4.14
CA ALA A 181 6.16 23.84 3.94
C ALA A 181 5.47 24.28 5.25
N PRO A 182 5.54 25.57 5.62
CA PRO A 182 4.98 26.06 6.88
C PRO A 182 3.45 26.12 6.85
N GLU A 183 2.87 26.35 5.67
CA GLU A 183 1.43 26.44 5.49
C GLU A 183 0.82 25.05 5.20
N PRO A 184 -0.43 24.80 5.63
CA PRO A 184 -1.19 23.63 5.20
C PRO A 184 -1.26 23.52 3.68
N LEU A 185 -1.04 22.31 3.17
CA LEU A 185 -1.12 22.00 1.74
C LEU A 185 -2.43 21.32 1.40
N ARG A 186 -2.83 21.46 0.14
CA ARG A 186 -3.91 20.67 -0.46
C ARG A 186 -3.28 19.60 -1.35
N VAL A 187 -3.51 18.35 -0.99
CA VAL A 187 -2.92 17.19 -1.66
C VAL A 187 -4.04 16.31 -2.23
N LEU A 188 -3.88 15.90 -3.49
CA LEU A 188 -4.78 14.94 -4.14
C LEU A 188 -3.97 13.72 -4.59
N GLU A 189 -4.39 12.52 -4.21
CA GLU A 189 -3.85 11.27 -4.75
C GLU A 189 -4.83 10.70 -5.80
N LEU A 190 -4.34 10.37 -6.99
CA LEU A 190 -5.08 9.67 -8.04
C LEU A 190 -4.70 8.19 -8.03
N GLY A 191 -5.70 7.30 -8.05
CA GLY A 191 -5.47 5.85 -8.03
C GLY A 191 -4.94 5.37 -6.67
N ALA A 192 -5.54 5.83 -5.57
CA ALA A 192 -5.04 5.60 -4.22
C ALA A 192 -5.11 4.12 -3.77
N GLY A 193 -6.01 3.33 -4.35
CA GLY A 193 -6.27 1.93 -4.00
C GLY A 193 -6.53 1.73 -2.51
N THR A 194 -5.53 1.21 -1.80
CA THR A 194 -5.59 0.99 -0.34
C THR A 194 -5.41 2.27 0.50
N GLY A 195 -4.92 3.36 -0.10
CA GLY A 195 -4.70 4.66 0.53
C GLY A 195 -3.39 4.80 1.30
N LEU A 196 -2.43 3.87 1.13
CA LEU A 196 -1.17 3.88 1.88
C LEU A 196 -0.43 5.21 1.77
N VAL A 197 -0.25 5.75 0.55
CA VAL A 197 0.52 6.99 0.35
C VAL A 197 -0.20 8.19 0.98
N SER A 198 -1.50 8.36 0.73
CA SER A 198 -2.31 9.39 1.37
C SER A 198 -2.27 9.32 2.90
N MET A 199 -2.37 8.13 3.50
CA MET A 199 -2.28 7.99 4.96
C MET A 199 -0.89 8.29 5.50
N VAL A 200 0.17 7.99 4.75
CA VAL A 200 1.53 8.41 5.11
C VAL A 200 1.64 9.93 5.09
N LEU A 201 1.09 10.60 4.07
CA LEU A 201 1.06 12.06 4.00
C LEU A 201 0.25 12.67 5.13
N GLY A 202 -0.95 12.15 5.42
CA GLY A 202 -1.78 12.60 6.54
C GLY A 202 -1.12 12.40 7.91
N ALA A 203 -0.27 11.37 8.06
CA ALA A 203 0.51 11.16 9.28
C ALA A 203 1.72 12.09 9.38
N LEU A 204 2.38 12.40 8.26
CA LEU A 204 3.52 13.33 8.23
C LEU A 204 3.08 14.79 8.35
N ARG A 205 1.89 15.14 7.85
CA ARG A 205 1.33 16.49 7.83
C ARG A 205 -0.16 16.48 8.23
N PRO A 206 -0.48 16.34 9.53
CA PRO A 206 -1.86 16.23 9.99
C PRO A 206 -2.76 17.44 9.70
N ASP A 207 -2.15 18.61 9.47
CA ASP A 207 -2.88 19.85 9.16
C ASP A 207 -3.15 20.02 7.65
N ASP A 208 -2.54 19.20 6.79
CA ASP A 208 -2.80 19.24 5.35
C ASP A 208 -4.16 18.63 5.01
N ARG A 209 -4.79 19.17 3.97
CA ARG A 209 -5.99 18.56 3.39
C ARG A 209 -5.57 17.52 2.35
N VAL A 210 -5.64 16.25 2.71
CA VAL A 210 -5.29 15.12 1.82
C VAL A 210 -6.56 14.43 1.35
N ILE A 211 -6.76 14.40 0.02
CA ILE A 211 -7.89 13.71 -0.62
C ILE A 211 -7.33 12.52 -1.41
N ALA A 212 -7.69 11.31 -1.00
CA ALA A 212 -7.39 10.06 -1.70
C ALA A 212 -8.53 9.73 -2.67
N THR A 213 -8.22 9.57 -3.96
CA THR A 213 -9.21 9.28 -4.98
C THR A 213 -8.93 8.03 -5.79
N ASP A 214 -10.00 7.34 -6.17
CA ASP A 214 -9.97 6.14 -6.99
C ASP A 214 -11.37 5.87 -7.58
N VAL A 215 -11.53 4.79 -8.33
CA VAL A 215 -12.83 4.31 -8.82
C VAL A 215 -13.72 3.83 -7.67
N ALA A 216 -15.03 3.77 -7.92
CA ALA A 216 -16.03 3.44 -6.91
C ALA A 216 -15.81 2.08 -6.22
N SER A 217 -15.21 1.10 -6.92
CA SER A 217 -14.94 -0.23 -6.37
C SER A 217 -13.87 -0.25 -5.27
N ALA A 218 -12.96 0.73 -5.25
CA ALA A 218 -11.89 0.84 -4.26
C ALA A 218 -12.37 1.45 -2.94
N MET A 219 -13.39 2.33 -3.00
CA MET A 219 -13.86 3.14 -1.87
C MET A 219 -14.16 2.35 -0.60
N PRO A 220 -14.82 1.17 -0.63
CA PRO A 220 -15.08 0.42 0.60
C PRO A 220 -13.82 0.04 1.36
N LEU A 221 -12.76 -0.37 0.66
CA LEU A 221 -11.49 -0.75 1.29
C LEU A 221 -10.68 0.48 1.71
N LEU A 222 -10.64 1.52 0.86
CA LEU A 222 -9.98 2.78 1.18
C LEU A 222 -10.55 3.40 2.46
N GLN A 223 -11.88 3.51 2.55
CA GLN A 223 -12.55 4.04 3.74
C GLN A 223 -12.35 3.14 4.96
N GLN A 224 -12.35 1.81 4.79
CA GLN A 224 -12.02 0.87 5.87
C GLN A 224 -10.62 1.17 6.43
N ASN A 225 -9.63 1.38 5.57
CA ASN A 225 -8.27 1.68 5.99
C ASN A 225 -8.14 3.06 6.64
N ILE A 226 -8.76 4.10 6.08
CA ILE A 226 -8.79 5.44 6.69
C ILE A 226 -9.36 5.38 8.11
N ASN A 227 -10.51 4.71 8.27
CA ASN A 227 -11.18 4.59 9.56
C ASN A 227 -10.35 3.78 10.57
N ALA A 228 -9.74 2.67 10.13
CA ALA A 228 -8.92 1.81 10.99
C ALA A 228 -7.67 2.52 11.53
N ASN A 229 -7.17 3.52 10.81
CA ASN A 229 -6.01 4.32 11.20
C ASN A 229 -6.38 5.68 11.81
N GLN A 230 -7.68 6.00 11.91
CA GLN A 230 -8.17 7.33 12.31
C GLN A 230 -7.47 8.46 11.52
N SER A 231 -7.21 8.19 10.24
CA SER A 231 -6.45 9.08 9.38
C SER A 231 -7.27 10.34 9.04
N PRO A 232 -6.66 11.54 8.96
CA PRO A 232 -7.35 12.76 8.53
C PRO A 232 -7.67 12.81 7.03
N VAL A 233 -7.31 11.77 6.28
CA VAL A 233 -7.50 11.68 4.82
C VAL A 233 -9.00 11.60 4.45
N GLU A 234 -9.40 12.40 3.47
CA GLU A 234 -10.71 12.32 2.81
C GLU A 234 -10.66 11.28 1.69
N ALA A 235 -11.70 10.46 1.52
CA ALA A 235 -11.85 9.58 0.35
C ALA A 235 -12.92 10.13 -0.60
N ALA A 236 -12.64 10.08 -1.90
CA ALA A 236 -13.62 10.47 -2.92
C ALA A 236 -13.51 9.62 -4.19
N VAL A 237 -14.65 9.41 -4.87
CA VAL A 237 -14.67 8.75 -6.18
C VAL A 237 -14.20 9.74 -7.24
N LEU A 238 -13.17 9.36 -8.00
CA LEU A 238 -12.73 10.06 -9.20
C LEU A 238 -12.31 8.99 -10.21
N ASP A 239 -13.19 8.72 -11.18
CA ASP A 239 -12.84 7.93 -12.35
C ASP A 239 -12.21 8.85 -13.40
N TRP A 240 -11.08 8.46 -13.97
CA TRP A 240 -10.38 9.28 -14.96
C TRP A 240 -11.15 9.38 -16.27
N ASP A 241 -12.12 8.49 -16.53
CA ASP A 241 -13.00 8.57 -17.69
C ASP A 241 -14.15 9.56 -17.50
N ASP A 242 -14.45 9.97 -16.26
CA ASP A 242 -15.52 10.91 -15.95
C ASP A 242 -15.09 12.36 -16.21
N GLU A 243 -15.96 13.15 -16.84
CA GLU A 243 -15.69 14.58 -17.09
C GLU A 243 -15.87 15.44 -15.83
N GLU A 244 -16.78 15.05 -14.93
CA GLU A 244 -17.09 15.80 -13.72
C GLU A 244 -16.33 15.26 -12.51
N PHE A 245 -15.56 16.12 -11.86
CA PHE A 245 -14.91 15.79 -10.60
C PHE A 245 -15.90 15.77 -9.43
N PRO A 246 -15.61 14.99 -8.36
CA PRO A 246 -16.42 15.02 -7.15
C PRO A 246 -16.44 16.42 -6.52
N GLU A 247 -17.50 16.73 -5.78
CA GLU A 247 -17.71 18.05 -5.18
C GLU A 247 -16.52 18.52 -4.33
N CYS A 248 -15.92 17.63 -3.54
CA CYS A 248 -14.78 17.95 -2.67
C CYS A 248 -13.52 18.40 -3.45
N VAL A 249 -13.37 17.94 -4.70
CA VAL A 249 -12.30 18.32 -5.62
C VAL A 249 -12.68 19.61 -6.35
N ARG A 250 -13.91 19.75 -6.83
CA ARG A 250 -14.39 20.97 -7.51
C ARG A 250 -14.41 22.20 -6.58
N GLN A 251 -14.72 22.01 -5.31
CA GLN A 251 -14.68 23.07 -4.29
C GLN A 251 -13.25 23.40 -3.82
N CYS A 252 -12.27 22.59 -4.21
CA CYS A 252 -10.88 22.89 -3.93
C CYS A 252 -10.42 23.96 -4.93
N GLU A 253 -10.00 25.14 -4.46
CA GLU A 253 -9.45 26.23 -5.29
C GLU A 253 -8.03 25.90 -5.80
N GLY A 254 -7.82 24.68 -6.31
CA GLY A 254 -6.55 24.11 -6.71
C GLY A 254 -5.89 23.19 -5.67
N PHE A 255 -4.78 22.60 -6.08
CA PHE A 255 -3.94 21.74 -5.28
C PHE A 255 -2.51 22.26 -5.25
N ASP A 256 -1.77 21.90 -4.22
CA ASP A 256 -0.34 22.21 -4.09
C ASP A 256 0.52 21.02 -4.52
N VAL A 257 0.00 19.79 -4.33
CA VAL A 257 0.65 18.54 -4.70
C VAL A 257 -0.36 17.55 -5.28
N LEU A 258 -0.03 16.95 -6.40
CA LEU A 258 -0.73 15.81 -6.99
C LEU A 258 0.15 14.56 -6.85
N ILE A 259 -0.41 13.49 -6.31
CA ILE A 259 0.29 12.23 -6.04
C ILE A 259 -0.27 11.11 -6.90
N MET A 260 0.60 10.25 -7.41
CA MET A 260 0.25 9.03 -8.13
C MET A 260 1.22 7.91 -7.75
N ALA A 261 0.73 6.68 -7.60
CA ALA A 261 1.58 5.51 -7.38
C ALA A 261 1.05 4.30 -8.15
N ASP A 262 1.86 3.69 -9.01
CA ASP A 262 1.50 2.51 -9.82
C ASP A 262 0.24 2.68 -10.71
N VAL A 263 -0.03 3.91 -11.17
CA VAL A 263 -1.14 4.23 -12.09
C VAL A 263 -0.85 3.91 -13.56
N THR A 264 0.35 3.42 -13.88
CA THR A 264 0.86 3.32 -15.25
C THR A 264 0.56 1.99 -15.94
N TYR A 265 -0.07 1.03 -15.26
CA TYR A 265 -0.18 -0.36 -15.72
C TYR A 265 -1.14 -0.56 -16.92
N ASN A 266 -2.10 0.35 -17.12
CA ASN A 266 -3.05 0.29 -18.23
C ASN A 266 -2.85 1.46 -19.18
N THR A 267 -2.10 1.23 -20.26
CA THR A 267 -1.78 2.26 -21.25
C THR A 267 -3.03 2.83 -21.93
N ALA A 268 -4.12 2.07 -22.03
CA ALA A 268 -5.38 2.55 -22.58
C ALA A 268 -6.02 3.67 -21.73
N SER A 269 -5.68 3.77 -20.45
CA SER A 269 -6.17 4.81 -19.53
C SER A 269 -5.33 6.10 -19.57
N PHE A 270 -4.20 6.13 -20.29
CA PHE A 270 -3.32 7.30 -20.31
C PHE A 270 -3.98 8.58 -20.84
N PRO A 271 -4.77 8.56 -21.93
CA PRO A 271 -5.47 9.78 -22.38
C PRO A 271 -6.38 10.38 -21.30
N SER A 272 -7.11 9.53 -20.59
CA SER A 272 -8.03 9.89 -19.51
C SER A 272 -7.29 10.43 -18.28
N LEU A 273 -6.18 9.79 -17.89
CA LEU A 273 -5.31 10.24 -16.81
C LEU A 273 -4.66 11.60 -17.11
N VAL A 274 -4.11 11.77 -18.31
CA VAL A 274 -3.45 13.02 -18.74
C VAL A 274 -4.46 14.16 -18.81
N ARG A 275 -5.67 13.91 -19.35
CA ARG A 275 -6.78 14.88 -19.32
C ARG A 275 -7.11 15.30 -17.87
N THR A 276 -7.24 14.33 -16.98
CA THR A 276 -7.54 14.55 -15.56
C THR A 276 -6.47 15.43 -14.91
N LEU A 277 -5.20 15.11 -15.09
CA LEU A 277 -4.07 15.89 -14.56
C LEU A 277 -4.05 17.32 -15.10
N LYS A 278 -4.26 17.50 -16.41
CA LYS A 278 -4.34 18.83 -17.02
C LYS A 278 -5.45 19.67 -16.41
N THR A 279 -6.64 19.11 -16.23
CA THR A 279 -7.76 19.81 -15.58
C THR A 279 -7.41 20.20 -14.14
N LEU A 280 -6.82 19.29 -13.36
CA LEU A 280 -6.42 19.55 -11.96
C LEU A 280 -5.33 20.61 -11.83
N VAL A 281 -4.34 20.60 -12.73
CA VAL A 281 -3.30 21.63 -12.81
C VAL A 281 -3.93 22.99 -13.10
N ASN A 282 -4.85 23.06 -14.07
CA ASN A 282 -5.52 24.29 -14.47
C ASN A 282 -6.53 24.83 -13.44
N LEU A 283 -7.04 23.99 -12.52
CA LEU A 283 -7.83 24.45 -11.38
C LEU A 283 -6.99 25.27 -10.38
N SER A 284 -5.67 25.17 -10.43
CA SER A 284 -4.77 25.76 -9.45
C SER A 284 -4.23 27.10 -9.95
N THR A 285 -4.31 28.13 -9.11
CA THR A 285 -3.73 29.46 -9.43
C THR A 285 -2.21 29.43 -9.56
N ARG A 286 -1.57 28.50 -8.86
CA ARG A 286 -0.15 28.16 -9.02
C ARG A 286 -0.08 26.69 -9.42
N PRO A 287 0.80 26.30 -10.35
CA PRO A 287 0.96 24.92 -10.74
C PRO A 287 1.27 24.00 -9.54
N PRO A 288 0.53 22.90 -9.33
CA PRO A 288 0.87 21.92 -8.32
C PRO A 288 2.16 21.18 -8.70
N GLN A 289 2.87 20.68 -7.69
CA GLN A 289 3.91 19.69 -7.95
C GLN A 289 3.25 18.32 -8.18
N VAL A 290 3.53 17.68 -9.31
CA VAL A 290 3.08 16.31 -9.58
C VAL A 290 4.19 15.36 -9.14
N VAL A 291 3.86 14.33 -8.36
CA VAL A 291 4.80 13.30 -7.90
C VAL A 291 4.26 11.92 -8.25
N LEU A 292 5.08 11.10 -8.91
CA LEU A 292 4.75 9.76 -9.37
C LEU A 292 5.74 8.74 -8.79
N GLY A 293 5.21 7.78 -8.04
CA GLY A 293 5.88 6.52 -7.72
C GLY A 293 5.67 5.53 -8.87
N TYR A 294 6.77 5.02 -9.43
CA TYR A 294 6.73 4.16 -10.61
C TYR A 294 7.64 2.94 -10.47
N LYS A 295 7.09 1.78 -10.77
CA LYS A 295 7.80 0.51 -10.85
C LYS A 295 7.60 -0.03 -12.25
N GLU A 296 8.68 -0.01 -13.04
CA GLU A 296 8.67 -0.53 -14.40
C GLU A 296 8.35 -2.03 -14.43
N ARG A 297 7.26 -2.37 -15.12
CA ARG A 297 6.85 -3.74 -15.42
C ARG A 297 6.77 -4.00 -16.91
N ASP A 298 6.43 -2.98 -17.70
CA ASP A 298 6.44 -3.02 -19.16
C ASP A 298 7.01 -1.71 -19.71
N THR A 299 7.84 -1.76 -20.74
CA THR A 299 8.46 -0.55 -21.30
C THR A 299 7.44 0.38 -21.96
N ALA A 300 6.27 -0.13 -22.39
CA ALA A 300 5.18 0.68 -22.93
C ALA A 300 4.60 1.65 -21.89
N GLU A 301 4.73 1.36 -20.60
CA GLU A 301 4.28 2.26 -19.52
C GLU A 301 4.96 3.64 -19.58
N ARG A 302 6.16 3.70 -20.18
CA ARG A 302 6.93 4.94 -20.36
C ARG A 302 6.32 5.91 -21.35
N GLU A 303 5.34 5.49 -22.16
CA GLU A 303 4.59 6.37 -23.05
C GLU A 303 3.91 7.51 -22.28
N LEU A 304 3.51 7.28 -21.02
CA LEU A 304 2.93 8.32 -20.16
C LEU A 304 3.83 9.56 -20.03
N TRP A 305 5.16 9.40 -19.99
CA TRP A 305 6.08 10.54 -19.88
C TRP A 305 6.02 11.44 -21.12
N ASN A 306 5.90 10.84 -22.31
CA ASN A 306 5.77 11.59 -23.55
C ASN A 306 4.46 12.38 -23.55
N MET A 307 3.35 11.72 -23.22
CA MET A 307 2.03 12.36 -23.16
C MET A 307 1.97 13.49 -22.10
N MET A 308 2.61 13.29 -20.95
CA MET A 308 2.70 14.31 -19.90
C MET A 308 3.55 15.51 -20.35
N SER A 309 4.68 15.27 -21.01
CA SER A 309 5.55 16.33 -21.57
C SER A 309 4.83 17.18 -22.62
N GLU A 310 4.00 16.57 -23.47
CA GLU A 310 3.14 17.29 -24.44
C GLU A 310 2.13 18.23 -23.77
N THR A 311 1.81 18.00 -22.49
CA THR A 311 0.98 18.89 -21.68
C THR A 311 1.77 19.89 -20.84
N GLY A 312 3.09 19.97 -21.01
CA GLY A 312 3.98 20.80 -20.20
C GLY A 312 4.28 20.22 -18.81
N LEU A 313 3.85 18.98 -18.53
CA LEU A 313 4.11 18.29 -17.26
C LEU A 313 5.35 17.40 -17.38
N ASP A 314 6.53 18.02 -17.40
CA ASP A 314 7.80 17.30 -17.52
C ASP A 314 8.18 16.61 -16.21
N LEU A 315 8.05 15.28 -16.19
CA LEU A 315 8.46 14.46 -15.05
C LEU A 315 9.97 14.20 -15.06
N LYS A 316 10.64 14.61 -13.98
CA LYS A 316 12.07 14.38 -13.74
C LYS A 316 12.25 13.34 -12.65
N LEU A 317 13.23 12.46 -12.82
CA LEU A 317 13.57 11.48 -11.80
C LEU A 317 14.22 12.19 -10.60
N VAL A 318 13.63 12.03 -9.42
CA VAL A 318 14.08 12.67 -8.17
C VAL A 318 14.50 11.67 -7.09
N GLY A 319 14.16 10.40 -7.23
CA GLY A 319 14.48 9.38 -6.23
C GLY A 319 14.40 7.95 -6.73
N ARG A 320 15.02 7.03 -5.99
CA ARG A 320 14.92 5.59 -6.22
C ARG A 320 14.90 4.86 -4.89
N MET A 321 13.94 3.96 -4.72
CA MET A 321 13.87 3.04 -3.58
C MET A 321 14.17 1.62 -4.06
N ALA A 322 15.34 1.12 -3.67
CA ALA A 322 15.74 -0.26 -3.94
C ALA A 322 15.05 -1.22 -2.96
N GLY A 323 14.74 -2.42 -3.42
CA GLY A 323 14.26 -3.52 -2.58
C GLY A 323 15.29 -4.64 -2.48
N HIS A 324 14.81 -5.88 -2.43
CA HIS A 324 15.68 -7.05 -2.37
C HIS A 324 16.43 -7.33 -3.69
N GLY A 325 15.93 -6.83 -4.82
CA GLY A 325 16.54 -7.01 -6.14
C GLY A 325 15.70 -6.38 -7.26
N GLY A 326 16.06 -6.64 -8.53
CA GLY A 326 15.36 -6.13 -9.72
C GLY A 326 15.34 -4.61 -9.83
N SER A 327 14.53 -4.06 -10.73
CA SER A 327 14.43 -2.60 -10.88
C SER A 327 13.90 -1.95 -9.59
N PRO A 328 14.45 -0.81 -9.15
CA PRO A 328 13.94 -0.07 -8.01
C PRO A 328 12.54 0.49 -8.31
N VAL A 329 11.85 0.95 -7.27
CA VAL A 329 10.78 1.92 -7.47
C VAL A 329 11.44 3.26 -7.73
N GLU A 330 11.07 3.91 -8.81
CA GLU A 330 11.51 5.26 -9.15
C GLU A 330 10.50 6.28 -8.65
N VAL A 331 11.00 7.43 -8.19
CA VAL A 331 10.17 8.58 -7.84
C VAL A 331 10.45 9.68 -8.83
N TRP A 332 9.40 10.14 -9.49
CA TRP A 332 9.43 11.18 -10.51
C TRP A 332 8.62 12.37 -10.04
N ALA A 333 9.05 13.59 -10.35
CA ALA A 333 8.30 14.79 -10.01
C ALA A 333 8.47 15.90 -11.05
N THR A 334 7.47 16.78 -11.16
CA THR A 334 7.62 18.05 -11.89
C THR A 334 8.43 19.07 -11.08
N ASP A 335 9.07 20.00 -11.76
CA ASP A 335 9.75 21.13 -11.12
C ASP A 335 8.72 22.16 -10.63
N ARG A 336 8.79 22.51 -9.35
CA ARG A 336 7.87 23.49 -8.73
C ARG A 336 8.04 24.93 -9.26
N ASN A 337 9.15 25.20 -9.95
CA ASN A 337 9.52 26.51 -10.47
C ASN A 337 9.36 26.62 -11.99
N ASP A 338 8.85 25.60 -12.66
CA ASP A 338 8.68 25.66 -14.11
C ASP A 338 7.48 26.57 -14.44
N ALA A 339 7.77 27.85 -14.68
CA ALA A 339 6.78 28.88 -15.02
C ALA A 339 6.06 28.61 -16.35
N SER A 340 6.45 27.57 -17.08
CA SER A 340 5.74 27.06 -18.27
C SER A 340 4.44 26.33 -17.96
N LEU A 341 4.20 25.93 -16.70
CA LEU A 341 3.00 25.23 -16.25
C LEU A 341 1.75 26.12 -16.13
N ALA A 342 1.87 27.44 -16.37
CA ALA A 342 0.72 28.28 -16.66
C ALA A 342 0.29 28.02 -18.11
N LEU A 343 -0.37 26.88 -18.34
CA LEU A 343 -0.83 26.46 -19.65
C LEU A 343 -1.87 27.45 -20.17
N ASP A 344 -1.68 27.90 -21.41
CA ASP A 344 -2.56 28.84 -22.12
C ASP A 344 -4.05 28.46 -21.95
N GLY A 345 -4.84 29.45 -21.52
CA GLY A 345 -6.25 29.32 -21.12
C GLY A 345 -7.25 29.11 -22.24
#